data_AF-A0A7Y2VDN2-F1
#
_entry.id   AF-A0A7Y2VDN2-F1
#
_cell.length_a   1.000
_cell.length_b   1.000
_cell.length_c   1.000
_cell.angle_alpha   90.00
_cell.angle_beta   90.00
_cell.angle_gamma   90.00
#
_symmetry.space_group_name_H-M   'P 1'
#
loop_
_entity.id
_entity.type
_entity.pdbx_description
1 polymer ?
#
loop_
_entity_poly.entity_id
_entity_poly.type
_entity_poly.pdbx_seq_one_letter_code
_entity_poly.pdbx_strand_id
1 'polypeptide(L)'
;MNPEQKRTLRSKLFRHLDGIVISPTAYNLKKHGVTDYLLKNQKATLNELAKEFNANDGYLNIALRGLCSQGWLVQNIDNENGSVEFKINEHSEIAFNYFDLYEDVVDLLKLSENYHPRKFEIEPFLKLESIYKKYKANYGIELTNNDPSKVITEQILTHIEGIIVGPTIVHLGMSGMFHKYFMESRFKSEEFHENHQEFDKLLNILKELGWFDVKNGSYEFNEFGLFFAKRASAYGVTVSYIPTLRKLDNLIFGDPLILKKNKTGPYENHVDREMNIWGSGGAHSSYFKVVDEIIINIFNKPIEEQPKGVLDMGCGNGAFLQHIFSVIEGQTLRGTVLDEHPLQVIGVDFNKAALKVSQSRLIQADIWAKIIWGVIGNPELLATDLIENYNIELEELLNVRSFLDHNRIWEDPTEKVSWRTESTGAYAFEGKRI
;
A
#
# COMPACT_ATOMS: atom_id res chain seq x y z
N MET A 1 -1.53 14.52 23.58
CA MET A 1 -1.42 13.04 23.48
C MET A 1 -0.09 12.47 23.99
N ASN A 2 -0.13 11.52 24.92
CA ASN A 2 1.05 10.86 25.52
C ASN A 2 1.62 9.71 24.63
N PRO A 3 2.83 9.17 24.91
CA PRO A 3 3.44 8.12 24.08
C PRO A 3 2.64 6.82 23.97
N GLU A 4 1.97 6.42 25.05
CA GLU A 4 1.17 5.19 25.11
C GLU A 4 -0.09 5.29 24.24
N GLN A 5 -0.82 6.41 24.34
CA GLN A 5 -1.96 6.71 23.46
C GLN A 5 -1.54 6.65 21.99
N LYS A 6 -0.40 7.26 21.63
CA LYS A 6 0.13 7.20 20.26
C LYS A 6 0.45 5.76 19.83
N ARG A 7 0.94 4.90 20.74
CA ARG A 7 1.19 3.47 20.45
C ARG A 7 -0.11 2.73 20.16
N THR A 8 -1.14 2.95 20.96
CA THR A 8 -2.47 2.35 20.75
C THR A 8 -3.09 2.79 19.43
N LEU A 9 -3.02 4.09 19.10
CA LEU A 9 -3.55 4.59 17.82
C LEU A 9 -2.75 4.08 16.61
N ARG A 10 -1.42 3.92 16.73
CA ARG A 10 -0.62 3.25 15.69
C ARG A 10 -1.04 1.79 15.52
N SER A 11 -1.24 1.06 16.62
CA SER A 11 -1.72 -0.33 16.55
C SER A 11 -3.08 -0.43 15.87
N LYS A 12 -4.00 0.50 16.15
CA LYS A 12 -5.30 0.58 15.48
C LYS A 12 -5.14 0.87 13.99
N LEU A 13 -4.28 1.82 13.61
CA LEU A 13 -3.96 2.12 12.21
C LEU A 13 -3.48 0.86 11.47
N PHE A 14 -2.53 0.10 12.04
CA PHE A 14 -2.05 -1.12 11.40
C PHE A 14 -3.15 -2.16 11.22
N ARG A 15 -4.00 -2.37 12.24
CA ARG A 15 -5.15 -3.28 12.13
C ARG A 15 -6.19 -2.81 11.10
N HIS A 16 -6.34 -1.51 10.88
CA HIS A 16 -7.16 -1.03 9.77
C HIS A 16 -6.57 -1.44 8.42
N LEU A 17 -5.25 -1.31 8.25
CA LEU A 17 -4.56 -1.74 7.02
C LEU A 17 -4.65 -3.26 6.83
N ASP A 18 -4.49 -4.03 7.91
CA ASP A 18 -4.70 -5.48 7.91
C ASP A 18 -6.12 -5.79 7.45
N GLY A 19 -7.13 -5.10 8.00
CA GLY A 19 -8.53 -5.30 7.65
C GLY A 19 -8.84 -5.11 6.16
N ILE A 20 -8.21 -4.14 5.49
CA ILE A 20 -8.40 -3.91 4.06
C ILE A 20 -7.99 -5.15 3.24
N VAL A 21 -6.94 -5.86 3.65
CA VAL A 21 -6.42 -7.04 2.95
C VAL A 21 -7.07 -8.33 3.46
N ILE A 22 -7.20 -8.48 4.77
CA ILE A 22 -7.63 -9.70 5.43
C ILE A 22 -9.13 -9.92 5.27
N SER A 23 -9.98 -8.89 5.31
CA SER A 23 -11.44 -9.08 5.18
C SER A 23 -11.84 -9.81 3.89
N PRO A 24 -11.44 -9.36 2.68
CA PRO A 24 -11.74 -10.11 1.46
C PRO A 24 -10.99 -11.45 1.39
N THR A 25 -9.82 -11.58 1.99
CA THR A 25 -9.07 -12.85 2.03
C THR A 25 -9.83 -13.91 2.85
N ALA A 26 -10.14 -13.58 4.10
CA ALA A 26 -10.83 -14.44 5.06
C ALA A 26 -12.22 -14.85 4.57
N TYR A 27 -13.01 -13.89 4.07
CA TYR A 27 -14.33 -14.18 3.52
C TYR A 27 -14.27 -15.16 2.35
N ASN A 28 -13.38 -14.96 1.37
CA ASN A 28 -13.30 -15.86 0.22
C ASN A 28 -12.79 -17.26 0.62
N LEU A 29 -11.84 -17.37 1.55
CA LEU A 29 -11.41 -18.67 2.08
C LEU A 29 -12.56 -19.42 2.78
N LYS A 30 -13.39 -18.71 3.56
CA LYS A 30 -14.58 -19.29 4.22
C LYS A 30 -15.64 -19.72 3.19
N LYS A 31 -15.99 -18.82 2.27
CA LYS A 31 -16.98 -19.04 1.20
C LYS A 31 -16.70 -20.30 0.38
N HIS A 32 -15.42 -20.61 0.12
CA HIS A 32 -15.01 -21.81 -0.63
C HIS A 32 -14.78 -23.05 0.24
N GLY A 33 -14.97 -22.97 1.56
CA GLY A 33 -14.85 -24.12 2.46
C GLY A 33 -13.42 -24.47 2.89
N VAL A 34 -12.43 -23.62 2.61
CA VAL A 34 -11.02 -23.85 2.98
C VAL A 34 -10.85 -23.91 4.50
N THR A 35 -11.51 -23.01 5.21
CA THR A 35 -11.47 -22.97 6.69
C THR A 35 -12.15 -24.19 7.30
N ASP A 36 -13.28 -24.64 6.75
CA ASP A 36 -14.00 -25.83 7.23
C ASP A 36 -13.18 -27.10 7.02
N TYR A 37 -12.47 -27.20 5.89
CA TYR A 37 -11.53 -28.29 5.64
C TYR A 37 -10.38 -28.30 6.64
N LEU A 38 -9.80 -27.13 6.96
CA LEU A 38 -8.74 -27.01 7.95
C LEU A 38 -9.22 -27.40 9.36
N LEU A 39 -10.44 -27.01 9.75
CA LEU A 39 -11.03 -27.44 11.03
C LEU A 39 -11.24 -28.96 11.09
N LYS A 40 -11.73 -29.55 10.00
CA LYS A 40 -11.94 -31.00 9.91
C LYS A 40 -10.64 -31.80 9.95
N ASN A 41 -9.62 -31.38 9.21
CA ASN A 41 -8.37 -32.13 9.03
C ASN A 41 -7.26 -31.71 10.00
N GLN A 42 -7.44 -30.62 10.76
CA GLN A 42 -6.52 -30.04 11.74
C GLN A 42 -5.22 -29.45 11.15
N LYS A 43 -4.72 -30.03 10.06
CA LYS A 43 -3.58 -29.56 9.27
C LYS A 43 -3.73 -29.97 7.81
N ALA A 44 -3.09 -29.23 6.92
CA ALA A 44 -3.01 -29.55 5.50
C ALA A 44 -1.80 -28.87 4.85
N THR A 45 -1.22 -29.52 3.85
CA THR A 45 -0.19 -28.90 3.00
C THR A 45 -0.84 -27.95 1.99
N LEU A 46 -0.07 -26.96 1.52
CA LEU A 46 -0.52 -26.05 0.46
C LEU A 46 -0.96 -26.82 -0.79
N ASN A 47 -0.21 -27.85 -1.18
CA ASN A 47 -0.51 -28.66 -2.37
C ASN A 47 -1.83 -29.43 -2.24
N GLU A 48 -2.13 -29.97 -1.05
CA GLU A 48 -3.40 -30.63 -0.77
C GLU A 48 -4.56 -29.64 -0.89
N LEU A 49 -4.45 -28.47 -0.26
CA LEU A 49 -5.48 -27.43 -0.31
C LEU A 49 -5.67 -26.91 -1.74
N ALA A 50 -4.58 -26.62 -2.47
CA ALA A 50 -4.65 -26.14 -3.84
C ALA A 50 -5.35 -27.14 -4.76
N LYS A 51 -5.08 -28.45 -4.57
CA LYS A 51 -5.72 -29.52 -5.34
C LYS A 51 -7.20 -29.69 -4.98
N GLU A 52 -7.53 -29.71 -3.69
CA GLU A 52 -8.90 -29.90 -3.20
C GLU A 52 -9.83 -28.78 -3.70
N PHE A 53 -9.36 -27.53 -3.63
CA PHE A 53 -10.16 -26.34 -3.96
C PHE A 53 -9.93 -25.82 -5.38
N ASN A 54 -9.15 -26.54 -6.20
CA ASN A 54 -8.73 -26.10 -7.54
C ASN A 54 -8.21 -24.64 -7.54
N ALA A 55 -7.38 -24.32 -6.55
CA ALA A 55 -6.90 -22.97 -6.29
C ALA A 55 -5.51 -22.73 -6.90
N ASN A 56 -5.24 -21.47 -7.23
CA ASN A 56 -3.93 -20.98 -7.61
C ASN A 56 -3.02 -20.98 -6.37
N ASP A 57 -2.08 -21.92 -6.31
CA ASP A 57 -1.27 -22.24 -5.13
C ASP A 57 -0.47 -21.05 -4.58
N GLY A 58 0.04 -20.18 -5.45
CA GLY A 58 0.77 -18.97 -5.05
C GLY A 58 -0.13 -17.99 -4.30
N TYR A 59 -1.31 -17.70 -4.82
CA TYR A 59 -2.24 -16.78 -4.18
C TYR A 59 -2.88 -17.39 -2.93
N LEU A 60 -3.17 -18.70 -2.94
CA LEU A 60 -3.63 -19.42 -1.76
C LEU A 60 -2.59 -19.38 -0.63
N ASN A 61 -1.30 -19.55 -0.93
CA ASN A 61 -0.22 -19.45 0.04
C ASN A 61 -0.18 -18.05 0.70
N ILE A 62 -0.29 -16.99 -0.10
CA ILE A 62 -0.33 -15.60 0.41
C ILE A 62 -1.55 -15.40 1.31
N ALA A 63 -2.73 -15.90 0.90
CA ALA A 63 -3.96 -15.79 1.66
C ALA A 63 -3.86 -16.48 3.04
N LEU A 64 -3.37 -17.72 3.07
CA LEU A 64 -3.22 -18.49 4.31
C LEU A 64 -2.12 -17.94 5.22
N ARG A 65 -1.00 -17.47 4.65
CA ARG A 65 0.03 -16.73 5.39
C ARG A 65 -0.53 -15.45 6.02
N GLY A 66 -1.47 -14.78 5.34
CA GLY A 66 -2.23 -13.66 5.89
C GLY A 66 -2.93 -14.05 7.20
N LEU A 67 -3.69 -15.16 7.21
CA LEU A 67 -4.35 -15.66 8.42
C LEU A 67 -3.36 -16.06 9.52
N CYS A 68 -2.19 -16.62 9.15
CA CYS A 68 -1.13 -16.92 10.11
C CYS A 68 -0.58 -15.64 10.77
N SER A 69 -0.41 -14.58 9.99
CA SER A 69 0.06 -13.27 10.48
C SER A 69 -0.94 -12.61 11.42
N GLN A 70 -2.22 -12.96 11.31
CA GLN A 70 -3.29 -12.53 12.23
C GLN A 70 -3.35 -13.39 13.50
N GLY A 71 -2.55 -14.46 13.61
CA GLY A 71 -2.54 -15.39 14.74
C GLY A 71 -3.64 -16.46 14.69
N TRP A 72 -4.32 -16.61 13.56
CA TRP A 72 -5.45 -17.54 13.40
C TRP A 72 -5.08 -18.88 12.78
N LEU A 73 -3.83 -19.03 12.34
CA LEU A 73 -3.25 -20.27 11.82
C LEU A 73 -1.75 -20.32 12.18
N VAL A 74 -1.17 -21.51 12.11
CA VAL A 74 0.28 -21.73 12.21
C VAL A 74 0.81 -22.22 10.87
N GLN A 75 1.90 -21.63 10.40
CA GLN A 75 2.60 -22.02 9.18
C GLN A 75 3.90 -22.74 9.52
N ASN A 76 4.13 -23.90 8.91
CA ASN A 76 5.40 -24.61 8.91
C ASN A 76 5.97 -24.62 7.49
N ILE A 77 7.22 -24.17 7.32
CA ILE A 77 7.88 -24.10 6.02
C ILE A 77 9.09 -25.03 6.04
N ASP A 78 9.13 -25.93 5.06
CA ASP A 78 10.27 -26.78 4.76
C ASP A 78 10.96 -26.23 3.50
N ASN A 79 12.03 -25.44 3.72
CA ASN A 79 12.81 -24.87 2.62
C ASN A 79 13.72 -25.90 1.93
N GLU A 80 13.90 -27.11 2.48
CA GLU A 80 14.67 -28.17 1.83
C GLU A 80 13.86 -28.83 0.73
N ASN A 81 12.62 -29.21 1.04
CA ASN A 81 11.69 -29.84 0.10
C ASN A 81 10.75 -28.83 -0.59
N GLY A 82 10.87 -27.56 -0.24
CA GLY A 82 10.03 -26.49 -0.77
C GLY A 82 8.55 -26.67 -0.40
N SER A 83 8.23 -27.26 0.75
CA SER A 83 6.85 -27.54 1.15
C SER A 83 6.34 -26.56 2.22
N VAL A 84 5.03 -26.33 2.24
CA VAL A 84 4.36 -25.45 3.20
C VAL A 84 3.17 -26.21 3.79
N GLU A 85 3.09 -26.27 5.12
CA GLU A 85 1.98 -26.86 5.87
C GLU A 85 1.31 -25.79 6.74
N PHE A 86 -0.01 -25.84 6.82
CA PHE A 86 -0.81 -25.00 7.68
C PHE A 86 -1.52 -25.85 8.73
N LYS A 87 -1.55 -25.38 9.97
CA LYS A 87 -2.16 -26.06 11.11
C LYS A 87 -3.09 -25.09 11.85
N ILE A 88 -4.23 -25.59 12.33
CA ILE A 88 -5.10 -24.83 13.22
C ILE A 88 -4.47 -24.65 14.62
N ASN A 89 -4.93 -23.63 15.33
CA ASN A 89 -4.58 -23.33 16.71
C ASN A 89 -5.84 -23.01 17.54
N GLU A 90 -5.65 -22.61 18.79
CA GLU A 90 -6.73 -22.28 19.73
C GLU A 90 -7.62 -21.10 19.27
N HIS A 91 -7.18 -20.28 18.33
CA HIS A 91 -7.93 -19.13 17.80
C HIS A 91 -8.63 -19.43 16.47
N SER A 92 -8.26 -20.50 15.76
CA SER A 92 -8.74 -20.77 14.40
C SER A 92 -10.26 -20.90 14.32
N GLU A 93 -10.85 -21.78 15.14
CA GLU A 93 -12.30 -22.03 15.09
C GLU A 93 -13.11 -20.78 15.40
N ILE A 94 -12.70 -20.02 16.43
CA ILE A 94 -13.34 -18.76 16.82
C ILE A 94 -13.28 -17.78 15.65
N ALA A 95 -12.09 -17.52 15.09
CA ALA A 95 -11.93 -16.58 13.99
C ALA A 95 -12.75 -16.98 12.76
N PHE A 96 -12.69 -18.25 12.37
CA PHE A 96 -13.35 -18.76 11.16
C PHE A 96 -14.87 -18.66 11.24
N ASN A 97 -15.46 -18.78 12.44
CA ASN A 97 -16.90 -18.63 12.66
C ASN A 97 -17.39 -17.18 12.46
N TYR A 98 -16.49 -16.19 12.49
CA TYR A 98 -16.84 -14.79 12.31
C TYR A 98 -16.46 -14.25 10.92
N PHE A 99 -15.86 -15.06 10.03
CA PHE A 99 -15.45 -14.60 8.70
C PHE A 99 -16.62 -14.16 7.81
N ASP A 100 -17.84 -14.65 8.05
CA ASP A 100 -19.03 -14.21 7.32
C ASP A 100 -19.38 -12.74 7.59
N LEU A 101 -18.94 -12.17 8.72
CA LEU A 101 -19.13 -10.74 9.01
C LEU A 101 -18.39 -9.83 8.02
N TYR A 102 -17.36 -10.35 7.36
CA TYR A 102 -16.65 -9.61 6.33
C TYR A 102 -17.44 -9.47 5.02
N GLU A 103 -18.51 -10.22 4.81
CA GLU A 103 -19.31 -10.17 3.58
C GLU A 103 -19.74 -8.75 3.23
N ASP A 104 -20.28 -8.02 4.22
CA ASP A 104 -20.78 -6.66 4.06
C ASP A 104 -19.73 -5.70 3.48
N VAL A 105 -18.50 -5.74 4.02
CA VAL A 105 -17.40 -4.89 3.57
C VAL A 105 -16.77 -5.38 2.27
N VAL A 106 -16.75 -6.68 2.03
CA VAL A 106 -16.33 -7.24 0.73
C VAL A 106 -17.27 -6.82 -0.40
N ASP A 107 -18.57 -6.81 -0.13
CA ASP A 107 -19.57 -6.33 -1.08
C ASP A 107 -19.44 -4.83 -1.32
N LEU A 108 -19.12 -4.02 -0.31
CA LEU A 108 -18.81 -2.61 -0.50
C LEU A 108 -17.59 -2.42 -1.42
N LEU A 109 -16.52 -3.19 -1.22
CA LEU A 109 -15.33 -3.14 -2.08
C LEU A 109 -15.67 -3.51 -3.54
N LYS A 110 -16.50 -4.53 -3.76
CA LYS A 110 -16.97 -4.91 -5.10
C LYS A 110 -17.87 -3.82 -5.71
N LEU A 111 -18.82 -3.30 -4.96
CA LEU A 111 -19.73 -2.23 -5.39
C LEU A 111 -18.98 -1.00 -5.86
N SER A 112 -17.92 -0.62 -5.13
CA SER A 112 -17.09 0.56 -5.44
C SER A 112 -16.41 0.51 -6.82
N GLU A 113 -16.32 -0.66 -7.46
CA GLU A 113 -15.79 -0.80 -8.82
C GLU A 113 -16.56 -0.02 -9.88
N ASN A 114 -17.85 0.19 -9.66
CA ASN A 114 -18.73 0.86 -10.62
C ASN A 114 -18.70 2.39 -10.50
N TYR A 115 -17.86 2.92 -9.61
CA TYR A 115 -17.86 4.32 -9.20
C TYR A 115 -16.47 4.95 -9.32
N HIS A 116 -16.42 6.27 -9.47
CA HIS A 116 -15.14 6.97 -9.56
C HIS A 116 -14.44 6.98 -8.19
N PRO A 117 -13.20 6.47 -8.06
CA PRO A 117 -12.54 6.27 -6.75
C PRO A 117 -12.24 7.57 -5.99
N ARG A 118 -12.30 8.72 -6.69
CA ARG A 118 -11.99 10.05 -6.15
C ARG A 118 -13.20 10.98 -6.08
N LYS A 119 -14.42 10.47 -6.27
CA LYS A 119 -15.64 11.25 -6.05
C LYS A 119 -16.42 10.68 -4.88
N PHE A 120 -17.08 11.55 -4.13
CA PHE A 120 -18.04 11.11 -3.12
C PHE A 120 -19.34 10.72 -3.84
N GLU A 121 -19.53 9.41 -3.98
CA GLU A 121 -20.67 8.82 -4.69
C GLU A 121 -21.71 8.32 -3.69
N ILE A 122 -22.98 8.63 -3.95
CA ILE A 122 -24.07 8.42 -2.98
C ILE A 122 -24.31 6.93 -2.72
N GLU A 123 -24.32 6.08 -3.75
CA GLU A 123 -24.68 4.66 -3.58
C GLU A 123 -23.64 3.87 -2.76
N PRO A 124 -22.32 3.95 -3.04
CA PRO A 124 -21.31 3.39 -2.13
C PRO A 124 -21.41 3.94 -0.71
N PHE A 125 -21.69 5.23 -0.57
CA PHE A 125 -21.87 5.85 0.75
C PHE A 125 -23.06 5.28 1.51
N LEU A 126 -24.22 5.09 0.88
CA LEU A 126 -25.39 4.49 1.54
C LEU A 126 -25.13 3.04 1.98
N LYS A 127 -24.39 2.26 1.18
CA LYS A 127 -23.93 0.92 1.60
C LYS A 127 -22.99 1.02 2.80
N LEU A 128 -22.02 1.92 2.78
CA LEU A 128 -21.13 2.19 3.92
C LEU A 128 -21.91 2.60 5.18
N GLU A 129 -22.91 3.47 5.06
CA GLU A 129 -23.75 3.90 6.19
C GLU A 129 -24.52 2.71 6.79
N SER A 130 -25.06 1.82 5.95
CA SER A 130 -25.74 0.59 6.40
C SER A 130 -24.79 -0.34 7.17
N ILE A 131 -23.58 -0.54 6.66
CA ILE A 131 -22.53 -1.33 7.31
C ILE A 131 -22.13 -0.69 8.64
N TYR A 132 -21.96 0.63 8.67
CA TYR A 132 -21.63 1.35 9.89
C TYR A 132 -22.68 1.17 10.99
N LYS A 133 -23.98 1.14 10.65
CA LYS A 133 -25.05 0.86 11.63
C LYS A 133 -24.89 -0.52 12.27
N LYS A 134 -24.52 -1.54 11.49
CA LYS A 134 -24.23 -2.90 12.01
C LYS A 134 -22.95 -2.90 12.85
N TYR A 135 -21.89 -2.26 12.38
CA TYR A 135 -20.63 -2.09 13.10
C TYR A 135 -20.82 -1.42 14.47
N LYS A 136 -21.60 -0.33 14.53
CA LYS A 136 -21.92 0.38 15.76
C LYS A 136 -22.66 -0.49 16.78
N ALA A 137 -23.43 -1.47 16.31
CA ALA A 137 -24.08 -2.47 17.14
C ALA A 137 -23.20 -3.71 17.41
N ASN A 138 -21.88 -3.64 17.12
CA ASN A 138 -20.93 -4.75 17.17
C ASN A 138 -21.39 -5.98 16.40
N TYR A 139 -22.18 -5.81 15.34
CA TYR A 139 -22.84 -6.92 14.62
C TYR A 139 -23.68 -7.83 15.53
N GLY A 140 -24.16 -7.33 16.67
CA GLY A 140 -24.90 -8.11 17.66
C GLY A 140 -24.02 -9.02 18.54
N ILE A 141 -22.70 -8.88 18.48
CA ILE A 141 -21.77 -9.65 19.32
C ILE A 141 -21.73 -9.06 20.73
N GLU A 142 -21.95 -9.92 21.74
CA GLU A 142 -21.79 -9.54 23.14
C GLU A 142 -20.30 -9.60 23.56
N LEU A 143 -19.68 -8.43 23.69
CA LEU A 143 -18.27 -8.31 24.12
C LEU A 143 -18.17 -8.36 25.65
N THR A 144 -18.03 -9.55 26.23
CA THR A 144 -17.84 -9.72 27.69
C THR A 144 -16.36 -9.77 28.07
N ASN A 145 -15.98 -9.12 29.18
CA ASN A 145 -14.57 -8.94 29.56
C ASN A 145 -13.79 -10.24 29.87
N ASN A 146 -14.49 -11.36 30.10
CA ASN A 146 -13.89 -12.64 30.46
C ASN A 146 -13.94 -13.68 29.33
N ASP A 147 -14.45 -13.31 28.14
CA ASP A 147 -14.53 -14.22 27.00
C ASP A 147 -13.17 -14.24 26.26
N PRO A 148 -12.48 -15.40 26.18
CA PRO A 148 -11.28 -15.56 25.37
C PRO A 148 -11.46 -15.16 23.89
N SER A 149 -12.70 -15.22 23.37
CA SER A 149 -13.05 -14.81 22.01
C SER A 149 -13.01 -13.29 21.78
N LYS A 150 -13.01 -12.49 22.87
CA LYS A 150 -13.11 -11.02 22.82
C LYS A 150 -12.00 -10.40 21.97
N VAL A 151 -10.76 -10.86 22.14
CA VAL A 151 -9.62 -10.29 21.39
C VAL A 151 -9.78 -10.52 19.88
N ILE A 152 -10.29 -11.69 19.49
CA ILE A 152 -10.51 -12.06 18.09
C ILE A 152 -11.67 -11.27 17.51
N THR A 153 -12.79 -11.17 18.24
CA THR A 153 -13.96 -10.40 17.79
C THR A 153 -13.65 -8.90 17.69
N GLU A 154 -12.92 -8.32 18.64
CA GLU A 154 -12.43 -6.93 18.56
C GLU A 154 -11.48 -6.72 17.38
N GLN A 155 -10.60 -7.69 17.08
CA GLN A 155 -9.73 -7.64 15.90
C GLN A 155 -10.56 -7.66 14.61
N ILE A 156 -11.57 -8.54 14.51
CA ILE A 156 -12.47 -8.62 13.35
C ILE A 156 -13.26 -7.32 13.16
N LEU A 157 -13.82 -6.77 14.24
CA LEU A 157 -14.51 -5.49 14.21
C LEU A 157 -13.56 -4.35 13.78
N THR A 158 -12.32 -4.35 14.27
CA THR A 158 -11.31 -3.35 13.85
C THR A 158 -10.96 -3.50 12.36
N HIS A 159 -10.94 -4.72 11.82
CA HIS A 159 -10.73 -4.94 10.40
C HIS A 159 -11.88 -4.36 9.55
N ILE A 160 -13.13 -4.55 10.00
CA ILE A 160 -14.32 -3.95 9.37
C ILE A 160 -14.26 -2.42 9.44
N GLU A 161 -13.93 -1.84 10.60
CA GLU A 161 -13.70 -0.40 10.74
C GLU A 161 -12.64 0.08 9.72
N GLY A 162 -11.58 -0.69 9.50
CA GLY A 162 -10.53 -0.40 8.53
C GLY A 162 -11.04 -0.19 7.11
N ILE A 163 -12.01 -0.97 6.64
CA ILE A 163 -12.63 -0.78 5.32
C ILE A 163 -13.61 0.40 5.31
N ILE A 164 -14.27 0.70 6.44
CA ILE A 164 -15.13 1.89 6.56
C ILE A 164 -14.29 3.16 6.50
N VAL A 165 -13.17 3.22 7.23
CA VAL A 165 -12.40 4.46 7.40
C VAL A 165 -11.26 4.60 6.39
N GLY A 166 -10.58 3.51 6.00
CA GLY A 166 -9.38 3.58 5.15
C GLY A 166 -9.60 4.30 3.82
N PRO A 167 -10.52 3.83 2.96
CA PRO A 167 -10.87 4.51 1.71
C PRO A 167 -11.36 5.95 1.92
N THR A 168 -12.18 6.18 2.96
CA THR A 168 -12.67 7.53 3.32
C THR A 168 -11.52 8.48 3.65
N ILE A 169 -10.59 8.07 4.50
CA ILE A 169 -9.43 8.87 4.91
C ILE A 169 -8.57 9.24 3.71
N VAL A 170 -8.30 8.28 2.82
CA VAL A 170 -7.52 8.53 1.61
C VAL A 170 -8.23 9.51 0.70
N HIS A 171 -9.54 9.31 0.48
CA HIS A 171 -10.36 10.22 -0.32
C HIS A 171 -10.35 11.65 0.24
N LEU A 172 -10.55 11.83 1.55
CA LEU A 172 -10.52 13.13 2.22
C LEU A 172 -9.12 13.77 2.16
N GLY A 173 -8.06 12.96 2.29
CA GLY A 173 -6.68 13.42 2.18
C GLY A 173 -6.31 13.91 0.78
N MET A 174 -6.69 13.15 -0.25
CA MET A 174 -6.42 13.50 -1.65
C MET A 174 -7.28 14.67 -2.15
N SER A 175 -8.48 14.87 -1.61
CA SER A 175 -9.36 16.01 -1.94
C SER A 175 -9.00 17.30 -1.20
N GLY A 176 -7.97 17.28 -0.35
CA GLY A 176 -7.50 18.47 0.36
C GLY A 176 -8.29 18.81 1.63
N MET A 177 -9.18 17.94 2.10
CA MET A 177 -9.91 18.16 3.37
C MET A 177 -8.97 18.25 4.57
N PHE A 178 -7.83 17.55 4.51
CA PHE A 178 -6.80 17.63 5.55
C PHE A 178 -5.80 18.77 5.30
N HIS A 179 -6.16 19.77 4.51
CA HIS A 179 -5.39 21.00 4.42
C HIS A 179 -5.35 21.71 5.79
N LYS A 180 -4.25 22.39 6.09
CA LYS A 180 -3.98 23.03 7.39
C LYS A 180 -5.14 23.91 7.86
N TYR A 181 -5.80 24.61 6.92
CA TYR A 181 -6.99 25.43 7.17
C TYR A 181 -8.08 24.65 7.93
N PHE A 182 -8.57 23.54 7.36
CA PHE A 182 -9.64 22.72 7.96
C PHE A 182 -9.20 21.94 9.20
N MET A 183 -7.89 21.68 9.36
CA MET A 183 -7.37 21.01 10.55
C MET A 183 -7.24 21.96 11.76
N GLU A 184 -7.17 23.27 11.54
CA GLU A 184 -6.95 24.28 12.58
C GLU A 184 -8.19 25.15 12.84
N SER A 185 -9.21 25.10 11.98
CA SER A 185 -10.49 25.80 12.15
C SER A 185 -11.68 24.84 12.22
N ARG A 186 -12.80 25.34 12.75
CA ARG A 186 -14.09 24.65 12.60
C ARG A 186 -14.58 24.76 11.16
N PHE A 187 -15.36 23.78 10.72
CA PHE A 187 -15.94 23.77 9.38
C PHE A 187 -17.33 23.11 9.38
N LYS A 188 -18.13 23.44 8.37
CA LYS A 188 -19.39 22.79 8.03
C LYS A 188 -19.27 21.95 6.76
N SER A 189 -20.17 20.99 6.58
CA SER A 189 -20.21 20.14 5.39
C SER A 189 -20.38 20.94 4.08
N GLU A 190 -21.17 22.01 4.11
CA GLU A 190 -21.43 22.92 2.98
C GLU A 190 -20.20 23.70 2.48
N GLU A 191 -19.16 23.81 3.31
CA GLU A 191 -17.90 24.46 2.93
C GLU A 191 -16.99 23.55 2.09
N PHE A 192 -17.26 22.24 2.05
CA PHE A 192 -16.36 21.26 1.46
C PHE A 192 -16.94 20.51 0.26
N HIS A 193 -18.25 20.23 0.24
CA HIS A 193 -18.84 19.36 -0.77
C HIS A 193 -20.22 19.84 -1.25
N GLU A 194 -20.48 19.77 -2.56
CA GLU A 194 -21.76 20.19 -3.17
C GLU A 194 -22.94 19.36 -2.62
N ASN A 195 -22.77 18.03 -2.49
CA ASN A 195 -23.72 17.14 -1.83
C ASN A 195 -23.61 17.15 -0.30
N HIS A 196 -23.64 18.34 0.31
CA HIS A 196 -23.32 18.56 1.72
C HIS A 196 -24.23 17.79 2.71
N GLN A 197 -25.48 17.47 2.34
CA GLN A 197 -26.39 16.72 3.21
C GLN A 197 -25.94 15.27 3.45
N GLU A 198 -25.56 14.56 2.38
CA GLU A 198 -25.02 13.20 2.50
C GLU A 198 -23.60 13.22 3.06
N PHE A 199 -22.81 14.23 2.71
CA PHE A 199 -21.49 14.42 3.29
C PHE A 199 -21.55 14.68 4.81
N ASP A 200 -22.54 15.41 5.30
CA ASP A 200 -22.76 15.61 6.75
C ASP A 200 -23.00 14.29 7.49
N LYS A 201 -23.72 13.34 6.88
CA LYS A 201 -23.88 12.00 7.46
C LYS A 201 -22.54 11.26 7.58
N LEU A 202 -21.67 11.36 6.57
CA LEU A 202 -20.31 10.83 6.66
C LEU A 202 -19.51 11.48 7.80
N LEU A 203 -19.58 12.81 7.95
CA LEU A 203 -18.91 13.52 9.04
C LEU A 203 -19.46 13.10 10.41
N ASN A 204 -20.77 12.85 10.52
CA ASN A 204 -21.39 12.31 11.72
C ASN A 204 -20.89 10.90 12.05
N ILE A 205 -20.68 10.03 11.06
CA ILE A 205 -20.04 8.72 11.28
C ILE A 205 -18.63 8.90 11.86
N LEU A 206 -17.81 9.77 11.26
CA LEU A 206 -16.45 10.04 11.73
C LEU A 206 -16.44 10.65 13.13
N LYS A 207 -17.38 11.54 13.44
CA LYS A 207 -17.61 12.08 14.79
C LYS A 207 -17.92 10.96 15.79
N GLU A 208 -18.84 10.05 15.46
CA GLU A 208 -19.17 8.92 16.34
C GLU A 208 -17.99 7.95 16.51
N LEU A 209 -17.10 7.84 15.51
CA LEU A 209 -15.81 7.16 15.61
C LEU A 209 -14.74 7.96 16.37
N GLY A 210 -15.06 9.16 16.86
CA GLY A 210 -14.21 9.98 17.72
C GLY A 210 -13.29 10.96 16.99
N TRP A 211 -13.45 11.18 15.68
CA TRP A 211 -12.57 12.08 14.92
C TRP A 211 -12.82 13.56 15.15
N PHE A 212 -14.07 13.90 15.42
CA PHE A 212 -14.53 15.28 15.50
C PHE A 212 -15.28 15.54 16.79
N ASP A 213 -15.04 16.72 17.35
CA ASP A 213 -15.98 17.36 18.27
C ASP A 213 -16.96 18.22 17.45
N VAL A 214 -18.19 18.41 17.93
CA VAL A 214 -19.18 19.26 17.27
C VAL A 214 -19.59 20.41 18.18
N LYS A 215 -19.46 21.64 17.69
CA LYS A 215 -19.88 22.86 18.39
C LYS A 215 -20.70 23.74 17.46
N ASN A 216 -21.93 24.08 17.87
CA ASN A 216 -22.86 24.90 17.09
C ASN A 216 -23.05 24.41 15.64
N GLY A 217 -23.15 23.10 15.45
CA GLY A 217 -23.30 22.47 14.12
C GLY A 217 -22.06 22.50 13.24
N SER A 218 -20.89 22.87 13.78
CA SER A 218 -19.60 22.84 13.07
C SER A 218 -18.69 21.76 13.65
N TYR A 219 -17.96 21.08 12.79
CA TYR A 219 -17.01 20.03 13.13
C TYR A 219 -15.63 20.63 13.47
N GLU A 220 -14.95 20.05 14.45
CA GLU A 220 -13.61 20.43 14.90
C GLU A 220 -12.78 19.16 15.07
N PHE A 221 -11.64 19.05 14.39
CA PHE A 221 -10.75 17.90 14.60
C PHE A 221 -10.23 17.90 16.05
N ASN A 222 -10.41 16.79 16.75
CA ASN A 222 -9.78 16.60 18.06
C ASN A 222 -8.41 15.91 17.92
N GLU A 223 -7.72 15.67 19.04
CA GLU A 223 -6.40 15.02 19.03
C GLU A 223 -6.42 13.64 18.32
N PHE A 224 -7.50 12.87 18.50
CA PHE A 224 -7.67 11.56 17.87
C PHE A 224 -7.83 11.68 16.35
N GLY A 225 -8.73 12.53 15.86
CA GLY A 225 -8.91 12.77 14.42
C GLY A 225 -7.64 13.31 13.75
N LEU A 226 -6.97 14.29 14.37
CA LEU A 226 -5.70 14.84 13.88
C LEU A 226 -4.60 13.79 13.77
N PHE A 227 -4.59 12.78 14.64
CA PHE A 227 -3.59 11.72 14.60
C PHE A 227 -3.63 10.95 13.28
N PHE A 228 -4.82 10.59 12.83
CA PHE A 228 -5.04 9.82 11.61
C PHE A 228 -5.02 10.70 10.36
N ALA A 229 -5.58 11.91 10.40
CA ALA A 229 -5.52 12.87 9.29
C ALA A 229 -4.07 13.16 8.87
N LYS A 230 -3.17 13.41 9.83
CA LYS A 230 -1.73 13.60 9.59
C LYS A 230 -1.00 12.36 9.05
N ARG A 231 -1.67 11.19 9.06
CA ARG A 231 -1.14 9.90 8.60
C ARG A 231 -1.99 9.29 7.49
N ALA A 232 -2.84 10.09 6.83
CA ALA A 232 -3.72 9.61 5.77
C ALA A 232 -2.95 8.91 4.64
N SER A 233 -1.76 9.41 4.28
CA SER A 233 -0.89 8.80 3.27
C SER A 233 -0.45 7.38 3.62
N ALA A 234 -0.38 7.01 4.91
CA ALA A 234 -0.05 5.65 5.33
C ALA A 234 -1.13 4.63 4.93
N TYR A 235 -2.37 5.07 4.69
CA TYR A 235 -3.44 4.23 4.12
C TYR A 235 -3.37 4.15 2.59
N GLY A 236 -2.79 5.17 1.94
CA GLY A 236 -2.86 5.34 0.49
C GLY A 236 -2.33 4.16 -0.29
N VAL A 237 -1.19 3.57 0.12
CA VAL A 237 -0.62 2.40 -0.55
C VAL A 237 -1.57 1.20 -0.47
N THR A 238 -2.04 0.82 0.71
CA THR A 238 -2.94 -0.34 0.86
C THR A 238 -4.28 -0.13 0.15
N VAL A 239 -4.90 1.05 0.32
CA VAL A 239 -6.18 1.38 -0.34
C VAL A 239 -6.04 1.38 -1.85
N SER A 240 -4.90 1.80 -2.40
CA SER A 240 -4.68 1.79 -3.86
C SER A 240 -4.78 0.40 -4.49
N TYR A 241 -4.64 -0.69 -3.71
CA TYR A 241 -4.77 -2.08 -4.16
C TYR A 241 -6.18 -2.65 -4.02
N ILE A 242 -7.20 -1.87 -3.61
CA ILE A 242 -8.61 -2.31 -3.64
C ILE A 242 -9.02 -2.94 -5.00
N PRO A 243 -8.58 -2.43 -6.18
CA PRO A 243 -8.85 -3.09 -7.46
C PRO A 243 -8.34 -4.55 -7.53
N THR A 244 -7.21 -4.86 -6.90
CA THR A 244 -6.74 -6.24 -6.74
C THR A 244 -7.58 -6.99 -5.71
N LEU A 245 -7.79 -6.40 -4.53
CA LEU A 245 -8.41 -7.06 -3.39
C LEU A 245 -9.87 -7.48 -3.66
N ARG A 246 -10.63 -6.68 -4.43
CA ARG A 246 -12.00 -7.05 -4.86
C ARG A 246 -12.05 -8.24 -5.81
N LYS A 247 -10.92 -8.64 -6.42
CA LYS A 247 -10.80 -9.78 -7.33
C LYS A 247 -10.16 -11.01 -6.67
N LEU A 248 -9.93 -11.01 -5.36
CA LEU A 248 -9.29 -12.12 -4.65
C LEU A 248 -9.97 -13.48 -4.86
N ASP A 249 -11.30 -13.50 -4.98
CA ASP A 249 -12.07 -14.71 -5.32
C ASP A 249 -11.57 -15.35 -6.64
N ASN A 250 -11.38 -14.53 -7.68
CA ASN A 250 -10.86 -14.99 -8.97
C ASN A 250 -9.36 -15.28 -8.92
N LEU A 251 -8.58 -14.47 -8.22
CA LEU A 251 -7.14 -14.71 -8.09
C LEU A 251 -6.89 -16.03 -7.39
N ILE A 252 -7.57 -16.34 -6.28
CA ILE A 252 -7.32 -17.57 -5.53
C ILE A 252 -7.97 -18.78 -6.22
N PHE A 253 -9.23 -18.70 -6.64
CA PHE A 253 -10.02 -19.88 -7.06
C PHE A 253 -10.45 -19.89 -8.53
N GLY A 254 -10.05 -18.88 -9.30
CA GLY A 254 -10.46 -18.71 -10.70
C GLY A 254 -9.29 -18.37 -11.60
N ASP A 255 -9.48 -17.35 -12.44
CA ASP A 255 -8.47 -16.90 -13.38
C ASP A 255 -7.39 -16.03 -12.71
N PRO A 256 -6.13 -16.54 -12.58
CA PRO A 256 -5.05 -15.78 -11.95
C PRO A 256 -4.61 -14.56 -12.79
N LEU A 257 -5.02 -14.48 -14.05
CA LEU A 257 -4.67 -13.40 -14.97
C LEU A 257 -5.79 -12.37 -15.15
N ILE A 258 -6.84 -12.42 -14.32
CA ILE A 258 -8.02 -11.56 -14.45
C ILE A 258 -7.68 -10.07 -14.50
N LEU A 259 -6.65 -9.63 -13.77
CA LEU A 259 -6.18 -8.24 -13.73
C LEU A 259 -5.26 -7.86 -14.90
N LYS A 260 -4.73 -8.84 -15.65
CA LYS A 260 -3.95 -8.62 -16.88
C LYS A 260 -4.83 -8.63 -18.13
N LYS A 261 -6.01 -9.27 -18.07
CA LYS A 261 -6.98 -9.27 -19.17
C LYS A 261 -7.49 -7.85 -19.46
N ASN A 262 -7.75 -7.58 -20.74
CA ASN A 262 -8.35 -6.34 -21.21
C ASN A 262 -7.56 -5.05 -20.89
N LYS A 263 -6.22 -5.10 -20.88
CA LYS A 263 -5.41 -3.88 -20.76
C LYS A 263 -5.61 -2.99 -22.00
N THR A 264 -6.57 -2.07 -21.92
CA THR A 264 -6.80 -1.05 -22.93
C THR A 264 -6.09 0.24 -22.49
N GLY A 265 -4.86 0.43 -22.97
CA GLY A 265 -4.08 1.64 -22.71
C GLY A 265 -3.05 1.51 -21.58
N PRO A 266 -2.51 2.66 -21.10
CA PRO A 266 -1.36 2.68 -20.20
C PRO A 266 -1.70 2.41 -18.73
N TYR A 267 -2.99 2.41 -18.37
CA TYR A 267 -3.45 2.27 -16.99
C TYR A 267 -3.33 0.83 -16.47
N GLU A 268 -3.11 0.71 -15.17
CA GLU A 268 -2.96 -0.57 -14.48
C GLU A 268 -4.28 -0.97 -13.82
N ASN A 269 -4.82 -2.13 -14.16
CA ASN A 269 -6.11 -2.59 -13.63
C ASN A 269 -6.04 -3.08 -12.18
N HIS A 270 -4.83 -3.38 -11.69
CA HIS A 270 -4.61 -3.97 -10.38
C HIS A 270 -4.43 -2.95 -9.26
N VAL A 271 -4.16 -1.68 -9.59
CA VAL A 271 -3.82 -0.63 -8.62
C VAL A 271 -4.26 0.74 -9.12
N ASP A 272 -4.80 1.58 -8.24
CA ASP A 272 -4.93 3.01 -8.51
C ASP A 272 -3.54 3.65 -8.39
N ARG A 273 -2.86 3.80 -9.52
CA ARG A 273 -1.46 4.27 -9.56
C ARG A 273 -1.29 5.67 -8.99
N GLU A 274 -2.26 6.56 -9.19
CA GLU A 274 -2.17 7.93 -8.69
C GLU A 274 -2.26 7.97 -7.17
N MET A 275 -3.22 7.23 -6.60
CA MET A 275 -3.35 7.06 -5.15
C MET A 275 -2.11 6.36 -4.55
N ASN A 276 -1.56 5.37 -5.24
CA ASN A 276 -0.35 4.66 -4.82
C ASN A 276 0.86 5.60 -4.73
N ILE A 277 1.04 6.47 -5.74
CA ILE A 277 2.09 7.50 -5.75
C ILE A 277 1.87 8.51 -4.61
N TRP A 278 0.63 8.94 -4.38
CA TRP A 278 0.31 9.86 -3.28
C TRP A 278 0.62 9.24 -1.90
N GLY A 279 0.24 7.97 -1.68
CA GLY A 279 0.50 7.25 -0.43
C GLY A 279 2.00 7.03 -0.18
N SER A 280 2.72 6.54 -1.20
CA SER A 280 4.15 6.25 -1.10
C SER A 280 5.02 7.50 -0.94
N GLY A 281 4.66 8.62 -1.58
CA GLY A 281 5.37 9.90 -1.42
C GLY A 281 5.40 10.39 0.03
N GLY A 282 4.32 10.17 0.80
CA GLY A 282 4.29 10.47 2.23
C GLY A 282 5.28 9.63 3.04
N ALA A 283 5.44 8.35 2.70
CA ALA A 283 6.34 7.43 3.39
C ALA A 283 7.82 7.67 3.05
N HIS A 284 8.14 7.95 1.80
CA HIS A 284 9.53 8.06 1.31
C HIS A 284 10.29 9.26 1.88
N SER A 285 9.60 10.37 2.17
CA SER A 285 10.21 11.59 2.72
C SER A 285 11.04 11.39 4.00
N SER A 286 10.66 10.42 4.84
CA SER A 286 11.39 10.11 6.08
C SER A 286 12.68 9.34 5.82
N TYR A 287 12.72 8.52 4.77
CA TYR A 287 13.89 7.73 4.40
C TYR A 287 14.94 8.57 3.66
N PHE A 288 14.52 9.57 2.90
CA PHE A 288 15.43 10.42 2.14
C PHE A 288 16.47 11.12 3.03
N LYS A 289 16.10 11.52 4.25
CA LYS A 289 17.02 12.16 5.20
C LYS A 289 18.23 11.30 5.59
N VAL A 290 18.10 9.97 5.54
CA VAL A 290 19.22 9.06 5.83
C VAL A 290 20.21 9.05 4.67
N VAL A 291 19.73 9.30 3.44
CA VAL A 291 20.55 9.33 2.23
C VAL A 291 21.37 10.63 2.16
N ASP A 292 20.90 11.71 2.78
CA ASP A 292 21.57 13.03 2.75
C ASP A 292 23.04 12.95 3.16
N GLU A 293 23.36 12.25 4.25
CA GLU A 293 24.73 12.11 4.73
C GLU A 293 25.64 11.40 3.71
N ILE A 294 25.10 10.42 2.98
CA ILE A 294 25.82 9.69 1.93
C ILE A 294 26.10 10.61 0.75
N ILE A 295 25.09 11.36 0.30
CA ILE A 295 25.20 12.31 -0.80
C ILE A 295 26.21 13.41 -0.46
N ILE A 296 26.09 14.00 0.73
CA ILE A 296 27.00 15.05 1.21
C ILE A 296 28.44 14.55 1.24
N ASN A 297 28.67 13.33 1.74
CA ASN A 297 30.01 12.75 1.78
C ASN A 297 30.60 12.57 0.36
N ILE A 298 29.82 12.01 -0.57
CA ILE A 298 30.26 11.78 -1.96
C ILE A 298 30.62 13.09 -2.66
N PHE A 299 29.74 14.10 -2.59
CA PHE A 299 29.90 15.36 -3.33
C PHE A 299 30.74 16.43 -2.58
N ASN A 300 31.35 16.06 -1.44
CA ASN A 300 32.40 16.83 -0.75
C ASN A 300 33.82 16.29 -1.00
N LYS A 301 33.98 15.21 -1.76
CA LYS A 301 35.29 14.73 -2.22
C LYS A 301 35.91 15.71 -3.24
N PRO A 302 37.22 15.60 -3.57
CA PRO A 302 37.80 16.32 -4.70
C PRO A 302 36.97 16.10 -5.98
N ILE A 303 36.78 17.15 -6.79
CA ILE A 303 35.86 17.14 -7.94
C ILE A 303 36.12 15.97 -8.90
N GLU A 304 37.38 15.64 -9.16
CA GLU A 304 37.79 14.54 -10.05
C GLU A 304 37.44 13.13 -9.52
N GLU A 305 37.15 13.00 -8.22
CA GLU A 305 36.72 11.74 -7.59
C GLU A 305 35.19 11.64 -7.46
N GLN A 306 34.46 12.71 -7.78
CA GLN A 306 33.02 12.74 -7.68
C GLN A 306 32.37 12.10 -8.90
N PRO A 307 31.17 11.52 -8.74
CA PRO A 307 30.29 11.25 -9.88
C PRO A 307 30.02 12.53 -10.69
N LYS A 308 29.94 12.40 -12.01
CA LYS A 308 29.56 13.50 -12.90
C LYS A 308 28.07 13.83 -12.81
N GLY A 309 27.28 12.90 -12.27
CA GLY A 309 25.84 13.03 -12.17
C GLY A 309 25.20 12.02 -11.23
N VAL A 310 23.88 12.07 -11.21
CA VAL A 310 23.00 11.19 -10.44
C VAL A 310 21.96 10.58 -11.38
N LEU A 311 21.73 9.28 -11.24
CA LEU A 311 20.70 8.56 -11.97
C LEU A 311 19.77 7.84 -11.00
N ASP A 312 18.48 8.13 -11.08
CA ASP A 312 17.44 7.47 -10.29
C ASP A 312 16.65 6.46 -11.15
N MET A 313 16.88 5.17 -10.91
CA MET A 313 16.15 4.08 -11.56
C MET A 313 14.82 3.81 -10.84
N GLY A 314 13.72 3.91 -11.58
CA GLY A 314 12.35 3.98 -11.07
C GLY A 314 12.04 5.33 -10.42
N CYS A 315 12.36 6.42 -11.11
CA CYS A 315 12.27 7.77 -10.56
C CYS A 315 10.86 8.19 -10.14
N GLY A 316 9.82 7.48 -10.57
CA GLY A 316 8.44 7.71 -10.14
C GLY A 316 8.00 9.14 -10.45
N ASN A 317 7.67 9.91 -9.41
CA ASN A 317 7.25 11.31 -9.57
C ASN A 317 8.41 12.32 -9.55
N GLY A 318 9.67 11.87 -9.51
CA GLY A 318 10.88 12.71 -9.48
C GLY A 318 11.23 13.31 -8.13
N ALA A 319 10.50 13.01 -7.06
CA ALA A 319 10.72 13.66 -5.75
C ALA A 319 12.07 13.30 -5.12
N PHE A 320 12.54 12.06 -5.29
CA PHE A 320 13.84 11.66 -4.75
C PHE A 320 14.98 12.35 -5.49
N LEU A 321 14.90 12.39 -6.82
CA LEU A 321 15.87 13.07 -7.67
C LEU A 321 15.93 14.57 -7.39
N GLN A 322 14.77 15.23 -7.24
CA GLN A 322 14.68 16.63 -6.81
C GLN A 322 15.37 16.83 -5.44
N HIS A 323 15.10 15.95 -4.48
CA HIS A 323 15.67 16.01 -3.14
C HIS A 323 17.19 15.87 -3.16
N ILE A 324 17.74 14.88 -3.87
CA ILE A 324 19.18 14.67 -4.03
C ILE A 324 19.83 15.93 -4.64
N PHE A 325 19.24 16.48 -5.71
CA PHE A 325 19.78 17.68 -6.34
C PHE A 325 19.83 18.85 -5.35
N SER A 326 18.75 19.12 -4.61
CA SER A 326 18.72 20.18 -3.60
C SER A 326 19.73 19.99 -2.48
N VAL A 327 20.02 18.73 -2.08
CA VAL A 327 21.07 18.44 -1.11
C VAL A 327 22.46 18.74 -1.70
N ILE A 328 22.74 18.32 -2.94
CA ILE A 328 24.02 18.60 -3.61
C ILE A 328 24.22 20.10 -3.76
N GLU A 329 23.24 20.80 -4.33
CA GLU A 329 23.29 22.24 -4.58
C GLU A 329 23.47 23.05 -3.29
N GLY A 330 22.67 22.76 -2.25
CA GLY A 330 22.62 23.58 -1.05
C GLY A 330 23.64 23.21 0.05
N GLN A 331 24.20 21.99 0.03
CA GLN A 331 24.91 21.44 1.19
C GLN A 331 26.27 20.79 0.87
N THR A 332 26.79 20.93 -0.37
CA THR A 332 28.06 20.29 -0.76
C THR A 332 29.01 21.24 -1.47
N LEU A 333 30.31 20.92 -1.49
CA LEU A 333 31.34 21.63 -2.24
C LEU A 333 31.04 21.62 -3.74
N ARG A 334 30.48 20.52 -4.27
CA ARG A 334 30.01 20.46 -5.66
C ARG A 334 28.98 21.55 -5.97
N GLY A 335 28.07 21.80 -5.03
CA GLY A 335 27.05 22.84 -5.14
C GLY A 335 27.62 24.25 -5.38
N THR A 336 28.82 24.54 -4.88
CA THR A 336 29.47 25.85 -5.05
C THR A 336 30.13 26.07 -6.41
N VAL A 337 30.24 25.02 -7.23
CA VAL A 337 30.96 25.02 -8.53
C VAL A 337 30.14 24.35 -9.64
N LEU A 338 28.81 24.33 -9.54
CA LEU A 338 27.94 23.70 -10.55
C LEU A 338 28.03 24.38 -11.93
N ASP A 339 28.41 25.66 -11.99
CA ASP A 339 28.61 26.38 -13.25
C ASP A 339 29.84 25.86 -14.02
N GLU A 340 30.94 25.54 -13.31
CA GLU A 340 32.15 24.98 -13.92
C GLU A 340 32.05 23.45 -14.09
N HIS A 341 31.39 22.78 -13.14
CA HIS A 341 31.24 21.33 -13.09
C HIS A 341 29.76 20.95 -12.95
N PRO A 342 28.95 21.06 -14.03
CA PRO A 342 27.52 20.79 -13.97
C PRO A 342 27.22 19.34 -13.57
N LEU A 343 26.08 19.14 -12.91
CA LEU A 343 25.62 17.81 -12.52
C LEU A 343 24.69 17.26 -13.61
N GLN A 344 24.98 16.05 -14.09
CA GLN A 344 24.04 15.34 -14.95
C GLN A 344 22.93 14.73 -14.08
N VAL A 345 21.68 15.11 -14.32
CA VAL A 345 20.51 14.62 -13.57
C VAL A 345 19.68 13.74 -14.48
N ILE A 346 19.52 12.46 -14.14
CA ILE A 346 18.84 11.48 -14.98
C ILE A 346 17.75 10.76 -14.18
N GLY A 347 16.51 10.82 -14.67
CA GLY A 347 15.39 10.03 -14.16
C GLY A 347 15.03 8.93 -15.14
N VAL A 348 15.00 7.68 -14.66
CA VAL A 348 14.67 6.50 -15.48
C VAL A 348 13.42 5.83 -14.93
N ASP A 349 12.46 5.52 -15.79
CA ASP A 349 11.26 4.77 -15.40
C ASP A 349 10.67 4.00 -16.59
N PHE A 350 10.11 2.82 -16.34
CA PHE A 350 9.47 2.03 -17.38
C PHE A 350 8.05 2.53 -17.68
N ASN A 351 7.45 3.29 -16.75
CA ASN A 351 6.10 3.83 -16.85
C ASN A 351 6.12 5.25 -17.44
N LYS A 352 5.54 5.42 -18.62
CA LYS A 352 5.47 6.72 -19.31
C LYS A 352 4.73 7.82 -18.52
N ALA A 353 3.76 7.46 -17.68
CA ALA A 353 3.06 8.43 -16.84
C ALA A 353 3.98 8.95 -15.72
N ALA A 354 4.78 8.07 -15.11
CA ALA A 354 5.80 8.44 -14.14
C ALA A 354 6.82 9.40 -14.76
N LEU A 355 7.35 9.08 -15.95
CA LEU A 355 8.25 9.97 -16.70
C LEU A 355 7.66 11.37 -16.90
N LYS A 356 6.39 11.47 -17.32
CA LYS A 356 5.72 12.77 -17.52
C LYS A 356 5.59 13.57 -16.22
N VAL A 357 5.22 12.91 -15.11
CA VAL A 357 5.09 13.58 -13.80
C VAL A 357 6.46 14.01 -13.27
N SER A 358 7.47 13.14 -13.38
CA SER A 358 8.86 13.43 -13.00
C SER A 358 9.40 14.65 -13.76
N GLN A 359 9.26 14.66 -15.08
CA GLN A 359 9.64 15.79 -15.92
C GLN A 359 8.94 17.09 -15.48
N SER A 360 7.62 17.04 -15.26
CA SER A 360 6.86 18.22 -14.85
C SER A 360 7.34 18.78 -13.51
N ARG A 361 7.64 17.90 -12.54
CA ARG A 361 8.15 18.28 -11.21
C ARG A 361 9.53 18.94 -11.31
N LEU A 362 10.46 18.33 -12.05
CA LEU A 362 11.82 18.83 -12.14
C LEU A 362 11.88 20.18 -12.87
N ILE A 363 11.07 20.36 -13.93
CA ILE A 363 10.90 21.66 -14.58
C ILE A 363 10.37 22.71 -13.60
N GLN A 364 9.36 22.38 -12.80
CA GLN A 364 8.82 23.30 -11.77
C GLN A 364 9.81 23.63 -10.66
N ALA A 365 10.82 22.78 -10.47
CA ALA A 365 11.90 23.00 -9.52
C ALA A 365 13.15 23.65 -10.15
N ASP A 366 13.07 24.06 -11.42
CA ASP A 366 14.18 24.62 -12.21
C ASP A 366 15.40 23.67 -12.34
N ILE A 367 15.16 22.35 -12.28
CA ILE A 367 16.19 21.30 -12.42
C ILE A 367 16.20 20.76 -13.85
N TRP A 368 17.34 20.87 -14.50
CA TRP A 368 17.56 20.36 -15.86
C TRP A 368 17.92 18.88 -15.81
N ALA A 369 17.00 18.02 -16.24
CA ALA A 369 17.18 16.57 -16.19
C ALA A 369 16.88 15.88 -17.53
N LYS A 370 17.55 14.74 -17.77
CA LYS A 370 17.17 13.79 -18.81
C LYS A 370 16.18 12.79 -18.22
N ILE A 371 15.00 12.71 -18.81
CA ILE A 371 13.96 11.76 -18.41
C ILE A 371 13.83 10.70 -19.49
N ILE A 372 14.23 9.47 -19.17
CA ILE A 372 14.41 8.39 -20.15
C ILE A 372 13.63 7.15 -19.74
N TRP A 373 13.24 6.37 -20.75
CA TRP A 373 12.62 5.08 -20.51
C TRP A 373 13.69 4.04 -20.16
N GLY A 374 13.42 3.17 -19.20
CA GLY A 374 14.31 2.07 -18.86
C GLY A 374 13.70 1.14 -17.82
N VAL A 375 14.27 -0.06 -17.68
CA VAL A 375 13.80 -1.10 -16.74
C VAL A 375 14.94 -1.56 -15.84
N ILE A 376 14.64 -1.78 -14.55
CA ILE A 376 15.63 -2.23 -13.56
C ILE A 376 16.26 -3.58 -13.94
N GLY A 377 15.53 -4.44 -14.65
CA GLY A 377 16.00 -5.77 -15.05
C GLY A 377 16.99 -5.77 -16.23
N ASN A 378 17.25 -4.63 -16.88
CA ASN A 378 18.15 -4.55 -18.02
C ASN A 378 19.08 -3.33 -17.95
N PRO A 379 20.10 -3.34 -17.06
CA PRO A 379 21.04 -2.24 -16.92
C PRO A 379 21.96 -2.06 -18.14
N GLU A 380 22.21 -3.12 -18.92
CA GLU A 380 23.05 -3.06 -20.13
C GLU A 380 22.40 -2.24 -21.24
N LEU A 381 21.09 -2.41 -21.44
CA LEU A 381 20.32 -1.57 -22.37
C LEU A 381 20.37 -0.11 -21.95
N LEU A 382 20.18 0.17 -20.65
CA LEU A 382 20.27 1.54 -20.12
C LEU A 382 21.65 2.16 -20.39
N ALA A 383 22.72 1.42 -20.15
CA ALA A 383 24.08 1.90 -20.40
C ALA A 383 24.27 2.25 -21.89
N THR A 384 23.82 1.37 -22.79
CA THR A 384 23.89 1.59 -24.24
C THR A 384 23.10 2.83 -24.66
N ASP A 385 21.85 2.95 -24.18
CA ASP A 385 20.98 4.08 -24.51
C ASP A 385 21.56 5.42 -24.01
N LEU A 386 22.22 5.44 -22.85
CA LEU A 386 22.86 6.65 -22.30
C LEU A 386 24.04 7.10 -23.15
N ILE A 387 24.88 6.16 -23.59
CA ILE A 387 26.02 6.46 -24.45
C ILE A 387 25.54 6.93 -25.83
N GLU A 388 24.67 6.17 -26.49
CA GLU A 388 24.26 6.44 -27.88
C GLU A 388 23.45 7.74 -28.01
N ASN A 389 22.55 8.03 -27.07
CA ASN A 389 21.62 9.16 -27.19
C ASN A 389 22.10 10.42 -26.49
N TYR A 390 22.99 10.29 -25.48
CA TYR A 390 23.36 11.41 -24.62
C TYR A 390 24.87 11.56 -24.41
N ASN A 391 25.70 10.62 -24.87
CA ASN A 391 27.14 10.58 -24.63
C ASN A 391 27.45 10.64 -23.12
N ILE A 392 26.73 9.83 -22.34
CA ILE A 392 26.88 9.70 -20.89
C ILE A 392 27.22 8.24 -20.56
N GLU A 393 28.31 8.05 -19.83
CA GLU A 393 28.72 6.73 -19.34
C GLU A 393 28.00 6.41 -18.02
N LEU A 394 27.33 5.26 -17.94
CA LEU A 394 26.57 4.86 -16.74
C LEU A 394 27.45 4.75 -15.49
N GLU A 395 28.72 4.37 -15.67
CA GLU A 395 29.70 4.23 -14.59
C GLU A 395 30.18 5.57 -14.01
N GLU A 396 30.01 6.68 -14.73
CA GLU A 396 30.37 8.02 -14.26
C GLU A 396 29.28 8.65 -13.37
N LEU A 397 28.15 7.94 -13.21
CA LEU A 397 26.99 8.40 -12.46
C LEU A 397 26.86 7.70 -11.10
N LEU A 398 26.35 8.44 -10.12
CA LEU A 398 25.84 7.83 -8.90
C LEU A 398 24.48 7.19 -9.19
N ASN A 399 24.48 5.87 -9.33
CA ASN A 399 23.29 5.07 -9.58
C ASN A 399 22.51 4.85 -8.28
N VAL A 400 21.34 5.48 -8.17
CA VAL A 400 20.44 5.36 -7.02
C VAL A 400 19.10 4.75 -7.43
N ARG A 401 18.40 4.20 -6.46
CA ARG A 401 17.01 3.76 -6.57
C ARG A 401 16.43 3.57 -5.18
N SER A 402 15.14 3.81 -5.04
CA SER A 402 14.43 3.59 -3.77
C SER A 402 13.27 2.62 -3.96
N PHE A 403 13.27 1.52 -3.20
CA PHE A 403 12.15 0.57 -3.12
C PHE A 403 11.71 -0.01 -4.48
N LEU A 404 12.66 -0.39 -5.35
CA LEU A 404 12.33 -0.88 -6.70
C LEU A 404 12.68 -2.36 -6.95
N ASP A 405 13.77 -2.87 -6.37
CA ASP A 405 14.28 -4.23 -6.67
C ASP A 405 13.24 -5.33 -6.42
N HIS A 406 12.40 -5.16 -5.39
CA HIS A 406 11.31 -6.10 -5.07
C HIS A 406 10.14 -6.07 -6.06
N ASN A 407 10.03 -5.01 -6.88
CA ASN A 407 8.97 -4.78 -7.86
C ASN A 407 9.45 -4.96 -9.31
N ARG A 408 10.65 -5.53 -9.51
CA ARG A 408 11.11 -5.94 -10.85
C ARG A 408 10.20 -7.03 -11.41
N ILE A 409 10.18 -7.16 -12.74
CA ILE A 409 9.53 -8.30 -13.40
C ILE A 409 10.22 -9.58 -12.94
N TRP A 410 9.44 -10.56 -12.49
CA TRP A 410 9.98 -11.85 -12.08
C TRP A 410 10.55 -12.62 -13.28
N GLU A 411 11.72 -13.19 -13.09
CA GLU A 411 12.37 -14.12 -14.00
C GLU A 411 12.89 -15.30 -13.19
N ASP A 412 12.73 -16.51 -13.71
CA ASP A 412 13.19 -17.71 -13.03
C ASP A 412 14.73 -17.74 -12.96
N PRO A 413 15.31 -18.20 -11.84
CA PRO A 413 16.76 -18.33 -11.72
C PRO A 413 17.28 -19.30 -12.77
N THR A 414 18.24 -18.84 -13.58
CA THR A 414 18.92 -19.66 -14.59
C THR A 414 19.99 -20.56 -13.97
N GLU A 415 20.54 -20.16 -12.82
CA GLU A 415 21.55 -20.90 -12.09
C GLU A 415 21.00 -21.55 -10.82
N LYS A 416 21.43 -22.78 -10.55
CA LYS A 416 21.16 -23.43 -9.26
C LYS A 416 22.10 -22.87 -8.22
N VAL A 417 21.55 -22.13 -7.27
CA VAL A 417 22.27 -21.69 -6.07
C VAL A 417 22.35 -22.81 -5.03
N SER A 418 23.53 -22.97 -4.42
CA SER A 418 23.80 -23.96 -3.38
C SER A 418 23.33 -23.51 -1.99
N TRP A 419 23.21 -22.20 -1.77
CA TRP A 419 22.74 -21.64 -0.52
C TRP A 419 21.22 -21.73 -0.39
N ARG A 420 20.76 -21.67 0.85
CA ARG A 420 19.34 -21.76 1.22
C ARG A 420 18.92 -20.48 1.92
N THR A 421 17.66 -20.11 1.72
CA THR A 421 17.06 -18.94 2.37
C THR A 421 16.30 -19.37 3.62
N GLU A 422 16.31 -18.52 4.64
CA GLU A 422 15.47 -18.63 5.83
C GLU A 422 14.17 -17.82 5.68
N SER A 423 13.89 -17.32 4.47
CA SER A 423 12.69 -16.53 4.21
C SER A 423 11.44 -17.33 4.53
N THR A 424 10.54 -16.68 5.26
CA THR A 424 9.16 -17.12 5.51
C THR A 424 8.15 -16.35 4.66
N GLY A 425 8.63 -15.67 3.61
CA GLY A 425 7.79 -14.94 2.67
C GLY A 425 6.88 -15.87 1.86
N ALA A 426 5.73 -15.34 1.41
CA ALA A 426 4.92 -15.98 0.40
C ALA A 426 4.92 -15.08 -0.83
N TYR A 427 5.36 -15.64 -1.95
CA TYR A 427 5.47 -14.94 -3.22
C TYR A 427 4.69 -15.73 -4.28
N ALA A 428 4.13 -15.00 -5.24
CA ALA A 428 3.39 -15.58 -6.33
C ALA A 428 3.64 -14.82 -7.62
N PHE A 429 3.72 -15.55 -8.72
CA PHE A 429 3.74 -15.01 -10.06
C PHE A 429 2.67 -15.70 -10.89
N GLU A 430 1.70 -14.92 -11.38
CA GLU A 430 0.61 -15.43 -12.24
C GLU A 430 -0.14 -16.64 -11.68
N GLY A 431 -0.40 -16.62 -10.37
CA GLY A 431 -1.10 -17.69 -9.66
C GLY A 431 -0.20 -18.82 -9.14
N LYS A 432 1.04 -18.91 -9.62
CA LYS A 432 1.99 -19.94 -9.18
C LYS A 432 2.83 -19.45 -8.01
N ARG A 433 3.11 -20.34 -7.05
CA ARG A 433 4.11 -20.08 -6.02
C ARG A 433 5.52 -20.00 -6.62
N ILE A 434 6.31 -19.04 -6.15
CA ILE A 434 7.73 -18.84 -6.52
C ILE A 434 8.64 -18.83 -5.30
#